data_AF-A0A3B9DPB2-F1
#
_entry.id   AF-A0A3B9DPB2-F1
#
_cell.length_a   1.000
_cell.length_b   1.000
_cell.length_c   1.000
_cell.angle_alpha   90.00
_cell.angle_beta   90.00
_cell.angle_gamma   90.00
#
_symmetry.space_group_name_H-M   'P 1'
#
loop_
_entity.id
_entity.type
_entity.pdbx_description
1 polymer ?
#
loop_
_entity_poly.entity_id
_entity_poly.type
_entity_poly.pdbx_seq_one_letter_code
_entity_poly.pdbx_strand_id
1 'polypeptide(L)'
;YTIVQTADHVLIMAEMVHDARIIRIGDGPRLPENVRPWMGDSWGHWEGDVLVVETTNINPVHRYRGVSPENMTVIERFSRVDEETVLYQFTIDDPTTYT
;
A
#
# COMPACT_ATOMS: atom_id res chain seq x y z
N TYR A 1 -10.08 -12.81 1.04
CA TYR A 1 -9.84 -11.38 1.36
C TYR A 1 -11.17 -10.70 1.63
N THR A 2 -11.19 -9.75 2.56
CA THR A 2 -12.33 -8.84 2.78
C THR A 2 -11.86 -7.42 2.54
N ILE A 3 -12.62 -6.66 1.74
CA ILE A 3 -12.33 -5.26 1.46
C ILE A 3 -13.51 -4.42 1.97
N VAL A 4 -13.21 -3.43 2.81
CA VAL A 4 -14.20 -2.49 3.35
C VAL A 4 -13.77 -1.08 2.98
N GLN A 5 -14.68 -0.28 2.45
CA GLN A 5 -14.40 1.09 2.03
C GLN A 5 -15.35 2.08 2.72
N THR A 6 -14.77 3.19 3.20
CA THR A 6 -15.48 4.41 3.61
C THR A 6 -15.12 5.54 2.64
N ALA A 7 -15.62 6.76 2.89
CA ALA A 7 -15.25 7.92 2.10
C ALA A 7 -13.74 8.26 2.21
N ASP A 8 -13.12 7.91 3.33
CA ASP A 8 -11.77 8.32 3.71
C ASP A 8 -10.78 7.16 3.95
N HIS A 9 -11.24 5.90 3.89
CA HIS A 9 -10.40 4.74 4.11
C HIS A 9 -10.78 3.55 3.23
N VAL A 10 -9.78 2.71 2.94
CA VAL A 10 -9.95 1.34 2.47
C VAL A 10 -9.22 0.41 3.42
N LEU A 11 -9.91 -0.62 3.90
CA LEU A 11 -9.34 -1.71 4.67
C LEU A 11 -9.29 -2.96 3.79
N ILE A 12 -8.10 -3.56 3.69
CA ILE A 12 -7.89 -4.87 3.07
C ILE A 12 -7.50 -5.84 4.18
N MET A 13 -8.35 -6.83 4.42
CA MET A 13 -8.09 -7.90 5.37
C MET A 13 -7.68 -9.17 4.63
N ALA A 14 -6.45 -9.60 4.87
CA ALA A 14 -5.93 -10.87 4.38
C ALA A 14 -6.51 -12.04 5.18
N GLU A 15 -6.87 -13.12 4.51
CA GLU A 15 -7.43 -14.31 5.15
C GLU A 15 -6.38 -15.05 5.99
N MET A 16 -5.17 -15.20 5.43
CA MET A 16 -4.05 -15.77 6.17
C MET A 16 -3.53 -14.73 7.15
N VAL A 17 -3.39 -15.12 8.43
CA VAL A 17 -2.89 -14.29 9.55
C VAL A 17 -3.84 -13.17 10.03
N HIS A 18 -4.91 -12.87 9.29
CA HIS A 18 -5.86 -11.79 9.62
C HIS A 18 -5.21 -10.40 9.68
N ASP A 19 -4.19 -10.18 8.86
CA ASP A 19 -3.56 -8.86 8.74
C ASP A 19 -4.56 -7.86 8.16
N ALA A 20 -4.78 -6.76 8.90
CA ALA A 20 -5.61 -5.65 8.49
C ALA A 20 -4.74 -4.50 8.00
N ARG A 21 -4.74 -4.25 6.70
CA ARG A 21 -4.08 -3.09 6.10
C ARG A 21 -5.07 -1.96 5.96
N ILE A 22 -4.74 -0.81 6.55
CA ILE A 22 -5.54 0.42 6.46
C ILE A 22 -4.87 1.36 5.49
N ILE A 23 -5.61 1.77 4.46
CA ILE A 23 -5.21 2.72 3.45
C ILE A 23 -6.07 3.97 3.65
N ARG A 24 -5.43 5.11 3.89
CA ARG A 24 -6.12 6.42 3.99
C ARG A 24 -6.35 6.99 2.60
N ILE A 25 -7.49 7.63 2.36
CA ILE A 25 -7.80 8.29 1.09
C ILE A 25 -7.74 9.81 1.26
N GLY A 26 -7.08 10.48 0.31
CA GLY A 26 -6.99 11.93 0.23
C GLY A 26 -5.67 12.47 0.78
N ASP A 27 -5.70 13.75 1.19
CA ASP A 27 -4.51 14.44 1.69
C ASP A 27 -4.46 14.43 3.21
N GLY A 28 -3.26 14.28 3.76
CA GLY A 28 -3.01 14.42 5.19
C GLY A 28 -1.55 14.20 5.57
N PRO A 29 -1.22 14.36 6.86
CA PRO A 29 0.16 14.22 7.31
C PRO A 29 0.61 12.76 7.17
N ARG A 30 1.67 12.53 6.40
CA ARG A 30 2.39 11.25 6.38
C ARG A 30 3.05 10.98 7.73
N LEU A 31 3.25 9.71 8.04
CA LEU A 31 3.98 9.31 9.24
C LEU A 31 5.47 9.73 9.13
N PRO A 32 6.10 10.17 10.23
CA PRO A 32 7.55 10.41 10.25
C PRO A 32 8.34 9.17 9.81
N GLU A 33 9.45 9.33 9.09
CA GLU A 33 10.22 8.22 8.48
C GLU A 33 10.72 7.17 9.48
N ASN A 34 10.87 7.54 10.76
CA ASN A 34 11.27 6.65 11.84
C ASN A 34 10.09 5.82 12.42
N VAL A 35 8.86 6.14 12.04
CA VAL A 35 7.65 5.38 12.40
C VAL A 35 7.33 4.44 11.25
N ARG A 36 7.62 3.15 11.45
CA ARG A 36 7.48 2.10 10.42
C ARG A 36 6.51 1.00 10.87
N PRO A 37 5.19 1.19 10.66
CA PRO A 37 4.18 0.18 10.99
C PRO A 37 4.44 -1.13 10.27
N TRP A 38 3.85 -2.22 10.77
CA TRP A 38 4.04 -3.56 10.20
C TRP A 38 3.76 -3.62 8.69
N MET A 39 2.74 -2.91 8.20
CA MET A 39 2.35 -2.86 6.79
C MET A 39 2.76 -1.56 6.08
N GLY A 40 3.59 -0.72 6.72
CA GLY A 40 3.97 0.60 6.21
C GLY A 40 2.91 1.69 6.39
N ASP A 41 3.13 2.83 5.75
CA ASP A 41 2.24 4.00 5.70
C ASP A 41 1.57 4.08 4.32
N SER A 42 0.33 3.59 4.20
CA SER A 42 -0.43 3.57 2.94
C SER A 42 -1.39 4.75 2.81
N TRP A 43 -1.27 5.47 1.70
CA TRP A 43 -2.16 6.57 1.30
C TRP A 43 -2.59 6.39 -0.14
N GLY A 44 -3.84 6.71 -0.45
CA GLY A 44 -4.36 6.60 -1.80
C GLY A 44 -5.19 7.78 -2.26
N HIS A 45 -5.33 7.85 -3.56
CA HIS A 45 -6.16 8.82 -4.27
C HIS A 45 -6.82 8.16 -5.47
N TRP A 46 -7.91 8.76 -5.94
CA TRP A 46 -8.63 8.27 -7.11
C TRP A 46 -8.13 8.93 -8.38
N GLU A 47 -7.77 8.13 -9.37
CA GLU A 47 -7.51 8.55 -10.75
C GLU A 47 -8.62 7.97 -11.63
N GLY A 48 -9.71 8.72 -11.79
CA GLY A 48 -10.92 8.19 -12.43
C GLY A 48 -11.54 7.08 -11.57
N ASP A 49 -11.59 5.87 -12.11
CA ASP A 49 -12.09 4.65 -11.46
C ASP A 49 -11.00 3.78 -10.82
N VAL A 50 -9.74 4.24 -10.87
CA VAL A 50 -8.59 3.52 -10.31
C VAL A 50 -8.21 4.11 -8.96
N LEU A 51 -8.14 3.27 -7.93
CA LEU A 51 -7.53 3.64 -6.66
C LEU A 51 -6.03 3.45 -6.77
N VAL A 52 -5.28 4.55 -6.72
CA VAL A 52 -3.82 4.52 -6.66
C VAL A 52 -3.40 4.62 -5.21
N VAL A 53 -2.51 3.75 -4.77
CA VAL A 53 -2.05 3.67 -3.38
C VAL A 53 -0.54 3.72 -3.35
N GLU A 54 0.00 4.71 -2.66
CA GLU A 54 1.41 4.81 -2.35
C GLU A 54 1.66 4.32 -0.93
N THR A 55 2.65 3.45 -0.77
CA THR A 55 3.07 2.96 0.55
C THR A 55 4.55 3.21 0.77
N THR A 56 4.85 3.92 1.86
CA THR A 56 6.19 4.20 2.34
C THR A 56 6.38 3.61 3.75
N ASN A 57 7.51 3.90 4.40
CA ASN A 57 7.80 3.51 5.79
C ASN A 57 7.63 2.01 6.06
N ILE A 58 7.95 1.16 5.06
CA ILE A 58 7.81 -0.29 5.16
C ILE A 58 8.70 -0.80 6.30
N ASN A 59 8.16 -1.75 7.07
CA ASN A 59 8.87 -2.33 8.21
C ASN A 59 10.16 -3.04 7.74
N PRO A 60 11.32 -2.79 8.36
CA PRO A 60 12.60 -3.38 7.93
C PRO A 60 12.66 -4.90 8.07
N VAL A 61 11.77 -5.51 8.87
CA VAL A 61 11.64 -6.98 8.97
C VAL A 61 11.22 -7.61 7.63
N HIS A 62 10.53 -6.86 6.76
CA HIS A 62 10.14 -7.31 5.42
C HIS A 62 11.28 -7.31 4.39
N ARG A 63 12.54 -7.23 4.85
CA ARG A 63 13.72 -7.42 4.00
C ARG A 63 13.60 -8.70 3.19
N TYR A 64 13.62 -8.57 1.87
CA TYR A 64 13.48 -9.70 0.96
C TYR A 64 14.79 -9.95 0.22
N ARG A 65 15.35 -11.16 0.36
CA ARG A 65 16.60 -11.59 -0.32
C ARG A 65 17.76 -10.59 -0.20
N GLY A 66 17.89 -9.94 0.97
CA GLY A 66 18.94 -8.95 1.24
C GLY A 66 18.59 -7.51 0.88
N VAL A 67 17.54 -7.29 0.08
CA VAL A 67 17.05 -5.95 -0.30
C VAL A 67 16.34 -5.30 0.88
N SER A 68 16.84 -4.14 1.31
CA SER A 68 16.26 -3.35 2.40
C SER A 68 15.05 -2.58 1.88
N PRO A 69 13.89 -2.61 2.56
CA PRO A 69 12.74 -1.82 2.16
C PRO A 69 12.80 -0.38 2.70
N GLU A 70 13.95 0.05 3.24
CA GLU A 70 14.09 1.34 3.94
C GLU A 70 13.74 2.54 3.07
N ASN A 71 14.18 2.53 1.81
CA ASN A 71 13.92 3.59 0.82
C ASN A 71 12.91 3.14 -0.25
N MET A 72 12.17 2.07 0.04
CA MET A 72 11.21 1.51 -0.91
C MET A 72 9.89 2.27 -0.84
N THR A 73 9.42 2.71 -2.00
CA THR A 73 8.07 3.20 -2.22
C THR A 73 7.33 2.22 -3.12
N VAL A 74 6.18 1.72 -2.66
CA VAL A 74 5.34 0.83 -3.45
C VAL A 74 4.15 1.62 -3.94
N ILE A 75 3.96 1.66 -5.25
CA ILE A 75 2.82 2.30 -5.92
C ILE A 75 1.93 1.20 -6.46
N GLU A 76 0.76 1.03 -5.88
CA GLU A 76 -0.26 0.05 -6.27
C GLU A 76 -1.40 0.74 -7.00
N ARG A 77 -2.04 0.02 -7.92
CA ARG A 77 -3.24 0.45 -8.64
C ARG A 77 -4.28 -0.66 -8.56
N PHE A 78 -5.46 -0.30 -8.06
CA PHE A 78 -6.60 -1.20 -7.95
C PHE A 78 -7.71 -0.71 -8.88
N SER A 79 -8.00 -1.50 -9.92
CA SER A 79 -9.08 -1.22 -10.87
C SER A 79 -10.11 -2.32 -10.80
N ARG A 80 -11.37 -1.99 -10.51
CA ARG A 80 -12.46 -2.98 -10.58
C ARG A 80 -12.87 -3.17 -12.03
N VAL A 81 -12.59 -4.34 -12.60
CA VAL A 81 -12.85 -4.62 -14.03
C VAL A 81 -14.22 -5.26 -14.27
N ASP A 82 -14.79 -5.90 -13.23
CA ASP A 82 -16.16 -6.41 -13.20
C ASP A 82 -16.65 -6.59 -11.75
N GLU A 83 -17.81 -7.23 -11.56
CA GLU A 83 -18.41 -7.37 -10.23
C GLU A 83 -17.55 -8.17 -9.24
N GLU A 84 -16.74 -9.11 -9.72
CA GLU A 84 -15.99 -10.07 -8.90
C GLU A 84 -14.47 -9.95 -9.06
N THR A 85 -13.99 -9.09 -9.96
CA THR A 85 -12.58 -9.01 -10.33
C THR A 85 -11.99 -7.62 -10.11
N VAL A 86 -10.85 -7.59 -9.43
CA VAL A 86 -9.99 -6.41 -9.31
C VAL A 86 -8.69 -6.69 -10.05
N LEU A 87 -8.38 -5.86 -11.04
CA LEU A 87 -7.05 -5.79 -11.63
C LEU A 87 -6.12 -5.08 -10.64
N TYR A 88 -5.11 -5.80 -10.19
CA TYR A 88 -4.08 -5.31 -9.29
C TYR A 88 -2.77 -5.16 -10.04
N GLN A 89 -2.18 -3.96 -9.99
CA GLN A 89 -0.87 -3.65 -10.54
C GLN A 89 -0.03 -2.97 -9.47
N PHE A 90 1.27 -3.19 -9.47
CA PHE A 90 2.16 -2.48 -8.58
C PHE A 90 3.49 -2.17 -9.25
N THR A 91 4.13 -1.11 -8.79
CA THR A 91 5.49 -0.71 -9.14
C THR A 91 6.24 -0.44 -7.85
N ILE A 92 7.53 -0.79 -7.85
CA ILE A 92 8.43 -0.53 -6.73
C ILE A 92 9.44 0.50 -7.21
N ASP A 93 9.54 1.60 -6.48
CA ASP A 93 10.61 2.57 -6.59
C ASP A 93 11.55 2.41 -5.38
N ASP A 94 12.80 2.05 -5.64
CA ASP A 94 13.84 1.90 -4.63
C ASP A 94 15.17 2.37 -5.23
N PRO A 95 15.55 3.64 -5.01
CA PRO A 95 16.76 4.21 -5.59
C PRO A 95 18.05 3.64 -5.01
N THR A 96 17.99 2.91 -3.89
CA THR A 96 19.15 2.23 -3.32
C THR A 96 19.45 0.88 -3.97
N THR A 97 18.41 0.23 -4.53
CA THR A 97 18.53 -1.10 -5.11
C THR A 97 18.52 -1.09 -6.63
N TYR A 98 17.73 -0.19 -7.25
CA TYR A 98 17.55 -0.09 -8.69
C TYR A 98 18.03 1.27 -9.19
N THR A 99 19.28 1.33 -9.64
CA THR A 99 19.92 2.49 -10.30
C THR A 99 20.24 2.20 -11.75
#